data_AF-A0A5N4D370-F1
#
_entry.id   AF-A0A5N4D370-F1
#
_cell.length_a   1.000
_cell.length_b   1.000
_cell.length_c   1.000
_cell.angle_alpha   90.00
_cell.angle_beta   90.00
_cell.angle_gamma   90.00
#
_symmetry.space_group_name_H-M   'P 1'
#
loop_
_entity.id
_entity.type
_entity.pdbx_description
1 polymer ?
#
loop_
_entity_poly.entity_id
_entity_poly.type
_entity_poly.pdbx_seq_one_letter_code
_entity_poly.pdbx_strand_id
1 'polypeptide(L)'
;MDGSWSEGVPAAVGGKRQQFGSRFLSDPARVFHHNAWDNVKWSEEQAAAAERRVQENSTQRVCQQKQVDYEINAHKYWNDFYKIHENRFFKDRHWLFTEFPELAPSQNQKDLLSENKRSEVPECRRSEDGPGLTTEQHGCSSDSLGGHKTQLPPVEENVTQTLSHLEICADEFPGASATYRILEVGCGVGNTVFPILQTNNDPRLFVYCCDFSSTAVELVQTNSAYDPSRCFAFVHDLCDEEKSYPVPGNSLDVIILIFVLSAIVPDK
;
A
#
# COMPACT_ATOMS: atom_id res chain seq x y z
N MET A 1 -2.73 2.11 -46.32
CA MET A 1 -3.76 1.05 -46.30
C MET A 1 -4.17 0.97 -44.85
N ASP A 2 -5.17 1.79 -44.54
CA ASP A 2 -5.39 2.30 -43.20
C ASP A 2 -6.41 1.37 -42.54
N GLY A 3 -5.91 0.53 -41.63
CA GLY A 3 -6.73 -0.40 -40.86
C GLY A 3 -7.47 0.33 -39.75
N SER A 4 -8.54 1.05 -40.12
CA SER A 4 -9.54 1.54 -39.17
C SER A 4 -10.35 0.34 -38.67
N TRP A 5 -10.08 -0.09 -37.43
CA TRP A 5 -10.91 -1.08 -36.75
C TRP A 5 -12.08 -0.34 -36.09
N SER A 6 -13.30 -0.64 -36.53
CA SER A 6 -14.54 -0.13 -35.94
C SER A 6 -14.78 -0.75 -34.56
N GLU A 7 -14.90 0.08 -33.53
CA GLU A 7 -15.19 -0.33 -32.16
C GLU A 7 -16.64 -0.84 -32.01
N GLY A 8 -16.85 -2.16 -32.13
CA GLY A 8 -18.13 -2.80 -31.88
C GLY A 8 -18.01 -4.11 -31.09
N VAL A 9 -18.41 -4.05 -29.81
CA VAL A 9 -18.81 -5.16 -28.91
C VAL A 9 -17.68 -6.12 -28.44
N PRO A 10 -17.61 -6.48 -27.13
CA PRO A 10 -16.51 -7.25 -26.57
C PRO A 10 -16.62 -8.73 -26.98
N ALA A 11 -16.02 -9.08 -28.11
CA ALA A 11 -15.61 -10.46 -28.30
C ALA A 11 -14.22 -10.60 -27.68
N ALA A 12 -14.17 -11.23 -26.51
CA ALA A 12 -12.96 -11.87 -26.05
C ALA A 12 -12.47 -12.78 -27.18
N VAL A 13 -11.49 -12.30 -27.97
CA VAL A 13 -10.79 -13.16 -28.92
C VAL A 13 -9.94 -14.09 -28.07
N GLY A 14 -10.46 -15.30 -27.82
CA GLY A 14 -9.78 -16.35 -27.07
C GLY A 14 -9.91 -16.30 -25.54
N GLY A 15 -10.94 -15.64 -24.98
CA GLY A 15 -11.17 -15.64 -23.52
C GLY A 15 -10.14 -14.88 -22.69
N LYS A 16 -9.18 -14.20 -23.33
CA LYS A 16 -8.21 -13.32 -22.66
C LYS A 16 -8.76 -11.89 -22.66
N ARG A 17 -8.80 -11.28 -21.48
CA ARG A 17 -9.04 -9.84 -21.32
C ARG A 17 -7.97 -9.09 -22.12
N GLN A 18 -8.36 -8.08 -22.91
CA GLN A 18 -7.41 -7.26 -23.64
C GLN A 18 -6.42 -6.59 -22.68
N GLN A 19 -5.18 -6.41 -23.14
CA GLN A 19 -4.13 -5.77 -22.34
C GLN A 19 -4.60 -4.39 -21.88
N PHE A 20 -4.44 -4.11 -20.59
CA PHE A 20 -4.89 -2.87 -19.98
C PHE A 20 -4.16 -1.65 -20.57
N GLY A 21 -4.82 -0.48 -20.63
CA GLY A 21 -4.23 0.75 -21.14
C GLY A 21 -3.98 0.77 -22.66
N SER A 22 -4.44 -0.22 -23.43
CA SER A 22 -4.30 -0.23 -24.90
C SER A 22 -5.54 0.31 -25.63
N ARG A 23 -6.61 0.66 -24.90
CA ARG A 23 -7.86 1.17 -25.48
C ARG A 23 -7.80 2.69 -25.62
N PHE A 24 -8.21 3.18 -26.78
CA PHE A 24 -8.42 4.61 -27.03
C PHE A 24 -9.91 4.88 -26.95
N LEU A 25 -10.32 5.79 -26.09
CA LEU A 25 -11.72 6.17 -26.02
C LEU A 25 -12.03 7.11 -27.18
N SER A 26 -12.66 6.58 -28.24
CA SER A 26 -13.06 7.35 -29.42
C SER A 26 -14.45 7.98 -29.29
N ASP A 27 -15.36 7.31 -28.56
CA ASP A 27 -16.74 7.72 -28.32
C ASP A 27 -16.92 8.25 -26.88
N PRO A 28 -17.12 9.56 -26.69
CA PRO A 28 -17.33 10.16 -25.37
C PRO A 28 -18.56 9.61 -24.61
N ALA A 29 -19.55 9.05 -25.28
CA ALA A 29 -20.73 8.49 -24.62
C ALA A 29 -20.43 7.20 -23.83
N ARG A 30 -19.27 6.58 -24.06
CA ARG A 30 -18.89 5.28 -23.50
C ARG A 30 -17.88 5.36 -22.36
N VAL A 31 -17.56 6.56 -21.87
CA VAL A 31 -16.65 6.81 -20.72
C VAL A 31 -16.94 5.88 -19.54
N PHE A 32 -18.22 5.69 -19.20
CA PHE A 32 -18.62 4.93 -18.01
C PHE A 32 -18.83 3.44 -18.26
N HIS A 33 -18.65 2.97 -19.49
CA HIS A 33 -18.88 1.56 -19.83
C HIS A 33 -17.65 0.69 -19.58
N HIS A 34 -16.51 1.29 -19.25
CA HIS A 34 -15.25 0.58 -19.05
C HIS A 34 -14.46 1.12 -17.85
N ASN A 35 -13.36 0.43 -17.49
CA ASN A 35 -12.49 0.84 -16.37
C ASN A 35 -11.75 2.15 -16.65
N ALA A 36 -11.36 2.84 -15.58
CA ALA A 36 -11.07 4.28 -15.50
C ALA A 36 -9.82 4.81 -16.25
N TRP A 37 -9.22 4.02 -17.14
CA TRP A 37 -7.86 4.28 -17.65
C TRP A 37 -7.76 4.09 -19.16
N ASP A 38 -8.70 4.71 -19.88
CA ASP A 38 -8.60 4.84 -21.32
C ASP A 38 -7.56 5.87 -21.73
N ASN A 39 -6.86 5.61 -22.84
CA ASN A 39 -6.10 6.67 -23.50
C ASN A 39 -7.10 7.68 -24.06
N VAL A 40 -7.20 8.80 -23.37
CA VAL A 40 -7.97 9.95 -23.83
C VAL A 40 -6.98 10.96 -24.37
N LYS A 41 -7.07 11.24 -25.68
CA LYS A 41 -6.35 12.36 -26.26
C LYS A 41 -7.10 13.64 -25.93
N TRP A 42 -6.45 14.54 -25.21
CA TRP A 42 -7.06 15.81 -24.84
C TRP A 42 -7.20 16.71 -26.07
N SER A 43 -8.35 17.39 -26.18
CA SER A 43 -8.49 18.51 -27.09
C SER A 43 -7.73 19.73 -26.57
N GLU A 44 -7.44 20.68 -27.46
CA GLU A 44 -6.84 21.97 -27.10
C GLU A 44 -7.71 22.72 -26.08
N GLU A 45 -9.03 22.62 -26.20
CA GLU A 45 -9.98 23.22 -25.26
C GLU A 45 -9.93 22.58 -23.87
N GLN A 46 -9.79 21.26 -23.79
CA GLN A 46 -9.63 20.52 -22.53
C GLN A 46 -8.31 20.87 -21.84
N ALA A 47 -7.21 20.93 -22.61
CA ALA A 47 -5.91 21.35 -22.11
C ALA A 47 -5.98 22.79 -21.56
N ALA A 48 -6.50 23.72 -22.34
CA ALA A 48 -6.68 25.11 -21.93
C ALA A 48 -7.61 25.24 -20.70
N ALA A 49 -8.64 24.40 -20.58
CA ALA A 49 -9.52 24.38 -19.42
C ALA A 49 -8.81 23.91 -18.14
N ALA A 50 -7.97 22.87 -18.23
CA ALA A 50 -7.17 22.42 -17.09
C ALA A 50 -6.12 23.45 -16.70
N GLU A 51 -5.43 24.08 -17.65
CA GLU A 51 -4.48 25.17 -17.37
C GLU A 51 -5.15 26.33 -16.64
N ARG A 52 -6.35 26.76 -17.07
CA ARG A 52 -7.12 27.78 -16.36
C ARG A 52 -7.41 27.37 -14.92
N ARG A 53 -7.82 26.13 -14.68
CA ARG A 53 -8.09 25.61 -13.31
C ARG A 53 -6.82 25.56 -12.46
N VAL A 54 -5.69 25.16 -13.03
CA VAL A 54 -4.40 25.17 -12.32
C VAL A 54 -4.03 26.60 -11.94
N GLN A 55 -4.21 27.57 -12.85
CA GLN A 55 -3.94 28.98 -12.57
C GLN A 55 -4.86 29.53 -11.48
N GLU A 56 -6.17 29.24 -11.57
CA GLU A 56 -7.17 29.62 -10.57
C GLU A 56 -6.79 29.07 -9.18
N ASN A 57 -6.50 27.77 -9.07
CA ASN A 57 -6.08 27.14 -7.82
C ASN A 57 -4.76 27.72 -7.29
N SER A 58 -3.91 28.23 -8.17
CA SER A 58 -2.62 28.82 -7.82
C SER A 58 -2.70 30.28 -7.38
N THR A 59 -3.85 30.95 -7.52
CA THR A 59 -4.03 32.37 -7.16
C THR A 59 -3.98 32.60 -5.66
N GLN A 60 -4.68 31.77 -4.89
CA GLN A 60 -4.77 31.90 -3.45
C GLN A 60 -3.85 30.88 -2.77
N ARG A 61 -2.65 31.34 -2.41
CA ARG A 61 -1.71 30.54 -1.63
C ARG A 61 -1.94 30.75 -0.14
N VAL A 62 -1.63 29.73 0.65
CA VAL A 62 -1.46 29.89 2.11
C VAL A 62 -0.39 30.96 2.39
N CYS A 63 -0.55 31.74 3.45
CA CYS A 63 0.44 32.76 3.80
C CYS A 63 1.79 32.13 4.15
N GLN A 64 2.89 32.88 4.01
CA GLN A 64 4.25 32.38 4.24
C GLN A 64 4.41 31.72 5.62
N GLN A 65 3.81 32.30 6.66
CA GLN A 65 3.85 31.73 8.02
C GLN A 65 3.26 30.31 8.07
N LYS A 66 2.14 30.08 7.37
CA LYS A 66 1.51 28.75 7.30
C LYS A 66 2.30 27.78 6.41
N GLN A 67 2.93 28.27 5.35
CA GLN A 67 3.80 27.43 4.51
C GLN A 67 4.96 26.86 5.34
N VAL A 68 5.66 27.74 6.07
CA VAL A 68 6.76 27.34 6.97
C VAL A 68 6.27 26.39 8.07
N ASP A 69 5.09 26.66 8.64
CA ASP A 69 4.48 25.78 9.64
C ASP A 69 4.17 24.39 9.07
N TYR A 70 3.52 24.31 7.91
CA TYR A 70 3.22 23.04 7.25
C TYR A 70 4.48 22.28 6.85
N GLU A 71 5.54 22.97 6.45
CA GLU A 71 6.82 22.36 6.11
C GLU A 71 7.50 21.76 7.34
N ILE A 72 7.68 22.55 8.40
CA ILE A 72 8.39 22.12 9.62
C ILE A 72 7.59 21.04 10.37
N ASN A 73 6.27 21.19 10.43
CA ASN A 73 5.39 20.34 11.23
C ASN A 73 4.67 19.27 10.40
N ALA A 74 5.00 19.09 9.12
CA ALA A 74 4.40 18.08 8.23
C ALA A 74 4.28 16.70 8.91
N HIS A 75 5.35 16.26 9.57
CA HIS A 75 5.42 14.94 10.22
C HIS A 75 4.37 14.79 11.32
N LYS A 76 4.08 15.88 12.07
CA LYS A 76 3.07 15.88 13.14
C LYS A 76 1.68 15.70 12.56
N TYR A 77 1.35 16.44 11.50
CA TYR A 77 0.03 16.35 10.87
C TYR A 77 -0.25 14.96 10.31
N TRP A 78 0.76 14.34 9.66
CA TRP A 78 0.62 12.97 9.17
C TRP A 78 0.55 11.95 10.31
N ASN A 79 1.39 12.07 11.33
CA ASN A 79 1.30 11.20 12.52
C ASN A 79 -0.08 11.29 13.18
N ASP A 80 -0.61 12.49 13.38
CA ASP A 80 -1.91 12.69 14.01
C ASP A 80 -3.06 12.18 13.13
N PHE A 81 -2.96 12.37 11.81
CA PHE A 81 -3.89 11.76 10.86
C PHE A 81 -3.96 10.24 11.04
N TYR A 82 -2.82 9.55 11.05
CA TYR A 82 -2.80 8.10 11.19
C TYR A 82 -3.18 7.60 12.59
N LYS A 83 -2.91 8.36 13.66
CA LYS A 83 -3.42 8.04 15.00
C LYS A 83 -4.95 8.07 15.07
N ILE A 84 -5.58 9.01 14.36
CA ILE A 84 -7.05 9.18 14.38
C ILE A 84 -7.72 8.15 13.46
N HIS A 85 -7.15 7.95 12.27
CA HIS A 85 -7.83 7.20 11.21
C HIS A 85 -7.41 5.74 11.11
N GLU A 86 -6.22 5.38 11.58
CA GLU A 86 -5.66 4.03 11.47
C GLU A 86 -5.83 3.47 10.04
N ASN A 87 -6.41 2.27 9.88
CA ASN A 87 -6.71 1.62 8.61
C ASN A 87 -8.10 1.96 8.02
N ARG A 88 -8.82 2.94 8.56
CA ARG A 88 -10.24 3.17 8.22
C ARG A 88 -10.46 4.18 7.10
N PHE A 89 -9.44 4.94 6.71
CA PHE A 89 -9.59 6.05 5.75
C PHE A 89 -9.44 5.60 4.29
N PHE A 90 -8.33 4.95 3.97
CA PHE A 90 -8.06 4.43 2.63
C PHE A 90 -8.49 2.96 2.54
N LYS A 91 -9.03 2.57 1.39
CA LYS A 91 -9.37 1.18 1.09
C LYS A 91 -8.14 0.45 0.54
N ASP A 92 -8.11 -0.86 0.76
CA ASP A 92 -7.15 -1.75 0.12
C ASP A 92 -7.21 -1.65 -1.41
N ARG A 93 -6.05 -1.55 -2.04
CA ARG A 93 -5.89 -1.30 -3.47
C ARG A 93 -5.82 -2.58 -4.29
N HIS A 94 -6.69 -3.55 -4.01
CA HIS A 94 -6.79 -4.82 -4.75
C HIS A 94 -6.96 -4.66 -6.26
N TRP A 95 -7.52 -3.53 -6.71
CA TRP A 95 -7.65 -3.21 -8.13
C TRP A 95 -6.31 -3.10 -8.86
N LEU A 96 -5.20 -2.81 -8.15
CA LEU A 96 -3.88 -2.69 -8.76
C LEU A 96 -3.45 -3.95 -9.51
N PHE A 97 -3.78 -5.15 -9.04
CA PHE A 97 -3.40 -6.40 -9.74
C PHE A 97 -4.19 -6.64 -11.02
N THR A 98 -5.34 -5.98 -11.16
CA THR A 98 -6.08 -6.00 -12.43
C THR A 98 -5.37 -5.14 -13.48
N GLU A 99 -4.79 -4.02 -13.05
CA GLU A 99 -4.26 -2.99 -13.93
C GLU A 99 -2.74 -3.12 -14.16
N PHE A 100 -2.01 -3.63 -13.17
CA PHE A 100 -0.56 -3.81 -13.14
C PHE A 100 -0.23 -5.27 -12.78
N PRO A 101 -0.41 -6.22 -13.72
CA PRO A 101 -0.15 -7.65 -13.49
C PRO A 101 1.29 -7.95 -13.08
N GLU A 102 2.25 -7.08 -13.42
CA GLU A 102 3.65 -7.13 -12.99
C GLU A 102 3.85 -7.04 -11.47
N LEU A 103 2.85 -6.56 -10.71
CA LEU A 103 2.87 -6.58 -9.26
C LEU A 103 2.63 -7.99 -8.68
N ALA A 104 2.06 -8.90 -9.48
CA ALA A 104 1.84 -10.31 -9.15
C ALA A 104 2.13 -11.23 -10.37
N PRO A 105 3.38 -11.32 -10.84
CA PRO A 105 3.72 -11.97 -12.11
C PRO A 105 3.37 -13.46 -12.16
N SER A 106 3.24 -14.11 -11.00
CA SER A 106 3.12 -15.56 -10.87
C SER A 106 1.68 -16.09 -10.98
N GLN A 107 0.68 -15.24 -11.25
CA GLN A 107 -0.67 -15.72 -11.51
C GLN A 107 -0.78 -16.35 -12.91
N ASN A 108 -0.70 -17.68 -12.95
CA ASN A 108 -1.56 -18.41 -13.90
C ASN A 108 -3.01 -17.97 -13.62
N GLN A 109 -3.64 -17.31 -14.58
CA GLN A 109 -4.96 -16.63 -14.54
C GLN A 109 -6.19 -17.44 -14.04
N LYS A 110 -6.05 -18.58 -13.36
CA LYS A 110 -7.16 -19.47 -13.03
C LYS A 110 -7.89 -19.16 -11.72
N ASP A 111 -7.26 -18.48 -10.75
CA ASP A 111 -7.84 -18.42 -9.39
C ASP A 111 -8.69 -17.17 -9.08
N LEU A 112 -8.52 -16.05 -9.81
CA LEU A 112 -9.31 -14.82 -9.58
C LEU A 112 -10.79 -14.91 -9.97
N LEU A 113 -11.22 -15.97 -10.66
CA LEU A 113 -12.61 -16.15 -11.09
C LEU A 113 -13.46 -17.01 -10.13
N SER A 114 -12.86 -17.60 -9.09
CA SER A 114 -13.57 -18.54 -8.20
C SER A 114 -14.27 -17.88 -7.01
N GLU A 115 -13.90 -16.65 -6.63
CA GLU A 115 -14.43 -16.03 -5.39
C GLU A 115 -15.76 -15.29 -5.58
N ASN A 116 -16.15 -14.97 -6.82
CA ASN A 116 -17.41 -14.28 -7.11
C ASN A 116 -18.67 -15.17 -7.13
N LYS A 117 -18.60 -16.42 -6.65
CA LYS A 117 -19.73 -17.38 -6.70
C LYS A 117 -20.21 -17.94 -5.36
N ARG A 118 -19.81 -17.38 -4.22
CA ARG A 118 -20.36 -17.79 -2.92
C ARG A 118 -20.94 -16.61 -2.14
N SER A 119 -22.14 -16.20 -2.55
CA SER A 119 -23.05 -15.39 -1.73
C SER A 119 -24.47 -15.88 -1.97
N GLU A 120 -24.81 -17.01 -1.36
CA GLU A 120 -26.19 -17.36 -1.05
C GLU A 120 -26.23 -17.98 0.35
N VAL A 121 -26.96 -17.31 1.24
CA VAL A 121 -27.32 -17.79 2.59
C VAL A 121 -28.41 -18.85 2.45
N PRO A 122 -28.42 -19.88 3.32
CA PRO A 122 -29.72 -20.32 3.82
C PRO A 122 -29.77 -20.42 5.34
N GLU A 123 -31.01 -20.28 5.78
CA GLU A 123 -31.52 -19.94 7.08
C GLU A 123 -31.66 -21.14 8.02
N CYS A 124 -31.62 -20.80 9.31
CA CYS A 124 -31.91 -21.55 10.53
C CYS A 124 -32.87 -22.77 10.44
N ARG A 125 -32.53 -23.87 11.13
CA ARG A 125 -33.51 -24.80 11.71
C ARG A 125 -33.14 -25.12 13.16
N ARG A 126 -34.05 -24.77 14.08
CA ARG A 126 -34.09 -25.23 15.48
C ARG A 126 -34.58 -26.68 15.53
N SER A 127 -34.11 -27.45 16.49
CA SER A 127 -34.92 -28.40 17.28
C SER A 127 -34.16 -28.75 18.56
N GLU A 128 -34.94 -28.88 19.63
CA GLU A 128 -34.59 -28.92 21.05
C GLU A 128 -34.12 -30.31 21.49
N ASP A 129 -33.32 -30.38 22.56
CA ASP A 129 -33.56 -31.26 23.73
C ASP A 129 -32.41 -31.10 24.75
N GLY A 130 -32.74 -30.61 25.96
CA GLY A 130 -31.93 -30.78 27.17
C GLY A 130 -32.37 -32.05 27.94
N PRO A 131 -32.10 -32.21 29.26
CA PRO A 131 -31.41 -31.32 30.20
C PRO A 131 -30.37 -32.04 31.11
N GLY A 132 -29.62 -31.29 31.92
CA GLY A 132 -28.76 -31.88 32.96
C GLY A 132 -27.96 -30.87 33.79
N LEU A 133 -28.56 -30.42 34.89
CA LEU A 133 -28.06 -29.52 35.93
C LEU A 133 -26.91 -30.13 36.75
N THR A 134 -25.89 -29.37 37.13
CA THR A 134 -25.32 -29.35 38.51
C THR A 134 -24.31 -28.21 38.70
N THR A 135 -24.69 -27.33 39.62
CA THR A 135 -23.91 -26.37 40.40
C THR A 135 -22.74 -27.05 41.13
N GLU A 136 -21.60 -26.39 41.34
CA GLU A 136 -20.90 -26.30 42.64
C GLU A 136 -19.95 -25.08 42.69
N GLN A 137 -20.00 -24.38 43.81
CA GLN A 137 -19.10 -23.31 44.25
C GLN A 137 -18.11 -23.89 45.26
N HIS A 138 -16.82 -23.52 45.21
CA HIS A 138 -15.86 -23.46 46.33
C HIS A 138 -14.65 -22.67 45.80
N GLY A 139 -13.91 -21.81 46.49
CA GLY A 139 -13.66 -21.55 47.91
C GLY A 139 -12.25 -20.94 48.00
N CYS A 140 -12.03 -20.01 48.93
CA CYS A 140 -10.95 -19.01 48.94
C CYS A 140 -9.58 -19.48 49.50
N SER A 141 -8.54 -18.69 49.18
CA SER A 141 -7.36 -18.31 49.99
C SER A 141 -6.03 -19.09 49.98
N SER A 142 -4.98 -18.25 49.82
CA SER A 142 -3.72 -18.14 50.59
C SER A 142 -2.41 -18.76 50.06
N ASP A 143 -1.46 -17.83 49.87
CA ASP A 143 -0.06 -17.79 50.34
C ASP A 143 1.06 -18.63 49.68
N SER A 144 1.97 -17.85 49.06
CA SER A 144 3.39 -17.72 49.44
C SER A 144 4.51 -18.37 48.61
N LEU A 145 5.37 -17.46 48.11
CA LEU A 145 6.86 -17.45 48.13
C LEU A 145 7.69 -17.92 46.91
N GLY A 146 8.58 -16.99 46.50
CA GLY A 146 9.86 -17.21 45.79
C GLY A 146 9.77 -16.92 44.28
N GLY A 147 10.60 -16.09 43.65
CA GLY A 147 11.78 -15.32 44.04
C GLY A 147 12.34 -14.59 42.80
N HIS A 148 13.46 -13.89 42.98
CA HIS A 148 14.38 -13.35 41.97
C HIS A 148 14.02 -12.00 41.30
N LYS A 149 14.52 -10.94 41.95
CA LYS A 149 14.96 -9.71 41.28
C LYS A 149 16.03 -10.05 40.24
N THR A 150 15.79 -9.69 38.98
CA THR A 150 16.87 -9.45 38.01
C THR A 150 16.63 -8.11 37.34
N GLN A 151 17.64 -7.26 37.43
CA GLN A 151 17.74 -5.94 36.83
C GLN A 151 17.68 -6.06 35.30
N LEU A 152 16.79 -5.31 34.66
CA LEU A 152 16.82 -5.05 33.22
C LEU A 152 17.89 -3.98 32.94
N PRO A 153 18.86 -4.19 32.03
CA PRO A 153 19.61 -3.08 31.47
C PRO A 153 18.77 -2.38 30.38
N PRO A 154 18.88 -1.05 30.23
CA PRO A 154 18.14 -0.30 29.23
C PRO A 154 19.00 -0.04 27.97
N VAL A 155 18.30 0.18 26.85
CA VAL A 155 18.76 0.84 25.61
C VAL A 155 19.79 0.11 24.76
N GLU A 156 19.40 -0.27 23.54
CA GLU A 156 20.21 -0.03 22.34
C GLU A 156 19.30 0.40 21.17
N GLU A 157 18.91 1.67 21.18
CA GLU A 157 18.85 2.47 19.95
C GLU A 157 20.28 2.53 19.40
N ASN A 158 20.67 1.69 18.43
CA ASN A 158 21.81 2.01 17.54
C ASN A 158 22.04 1.14 16.30
N VAL A 159 21.09 0.31 15.86
CA VAL A 159 21.30 -0.44 14.61
C VAL A 159 21.20 0.49 13.39
N THR A 160 20.38 1.55 13.46
CA THR A 160 20.07 2.41 12.31
C THR A 160 21.15 3.45 11.99
N GLN A 161 21.96 3.88 12.97
CA GLN A 161 22.91 4.98 12.77
C GLN A 161 24.26 4.55 12.17
N THR A 162 24.57 3.24 12.14
CA THR A 162 25.87 2.74 11.65
C THR A 162 25.88 2.47 10.15
N LEU A 163 24.72 2.52 9.47
CA LEU A 163 24.56 2.13 8.07
C LEU A 163 24.76 3.26 7.04
N SER A 164 25.10 4.48 7.48
CA SER A 164 25.16 5.66 6.58
C SER A 164 26.47 5.82 5.79
N HIS A 165 27.51 4.99 6.03
CA HIS A 165 28.82 5.22 5.41
C HIS A 165 29.59 3.96 4.97
N LEU A 166 28.91 2.83 4.82
CA LEU A 166 29.52 1.63 4.23
C LEU A 166 28.78 1.33 2.93
N GLU A 167 29.54 1.23 1.83
CA GLU A 167 29.07 0.56 0.61
C GLU A 167 28.40 -0.73 1.04
N ILE A 168 27.07 -0.82 0.88
CA ILE A 168 26.28 -1.96 1.33
C ILE A 168 26.87 -3.19 0.64
N CYS A 169 27.53 -4.06 1.41
CA CYS A 169 27.99 -5.36 0.92
C CYS A 169 26.78 -6.07 0.28
N ALA A 170 26.99 -6.65 -0.91
CA ALA A 170 25.92 -7.16 -1.77
C ALA A 170 24.99 -8.23 -1.12
N ASP A 171 25.33 -8.72 0.08
CA ASP A 171 24.61 -9.78 0.79
C ASP A 171 24.04 -9.35 2.17
N GLU A 172 24.16 -8.09 2.60
CA GLU A 172 23.73 -7.63 3.95
C GLU A 172 22.63 -6.54 3.92
N PHE A 173 21.54 -6.77 3.19
CA PHE A 173 20.36 -5.90 3.28
C PHE A 173 19.06 -6.72 3.33
N PRO A 174 17.97 -6.19 3.92
CA PRO A 174 16.67 -6.88 3.95
C PRO A 174 16.26 -7.27 2.54
N GLY A 175 15.96 -8.53 2.27
CA GLY A 175 15.58 -8.98 0.92
C GLY A 175 16.73 -9.20 -0.06
N ALA A 176 17.99 -9.29 0.38
CA ALA A 176 19.13 -9.52 -0.52
C ALA A 176 18.99 -10.77 -1.41
N SER A 177 18.34 -11.84 -0.91
CA SER A 177 18.06 -13.07 -1.67
C SER A 177 16.91 -12.95 -2.68
N ALA A 178 16.15 -11.84 -2.64
CA ALA A 178 15.03 -11.61 -3.52
C ALA A 178 15.49 -11.20 -4.92
N THR A 179 14.87 -11.81 -5.93
CA THR A 179 15.13 -11.50 -7.35
C THR A 179 14.06 -10.58 -7.95
N TYR A 180 13.06 -10.18 -7.16
CA TYR A 180 12.07 -9.19 -7.56
C TYR A 180 11.72 -8.30 -6.38
N ARG A 181 11.94 -6.99 -6.50
CA ARG A 181 11.87 -6.03 -5.39
C ARG A 181 10.97 -4.85 -5.74
N ILE A 182 10.03 -4.58 -4.86
CA ILE A 182 9.09 -3.46 -5.00
C ILE A 182 9.33 -2.48 -3.87
N LEU A 183 9.33 -1.17 -4.15
CA LEU A 183 9.26 -0.13 -3.14
C LEU A 183 7.92 0.61 -3.26
N GLU A 184 7.10 0.61 -2.21
CA GLU A 184 6.01 1.58 -2.08
C GLU A 184 6.47 2.77 -1.26
N VAL A 185 6.44 3.95 -1.90
CA VAL A 185 6.68 5.22 -1.23
C VAL A 185 5.33 5.82 -0.81
N GLY A 186 5.28 6.36 0.41
CA GLY A 186 4.03 6.84 1.01
C GLY A 186 3.05 5.71 1.24
N CYS A 187 3.53 4.62 1.82
CA CYS A 187 2.74 3.39 1.98
C CYS A 187 1.54 3.55 2.93
N GLY A 188 1.53 4.61 3.74
CA GLY A 188 0.59 4.78 4.83
C GLY A 188 0.56 3.52 5.70
N VAL A 189 -0.65 3.05 5.98
CA VAL A 189 -0.90 1.84 6.80
C VAL A 189 -0.88 0.53 6.00
N GLY A 190 -0.34 0.53 4.77
CA GLY A 190 -0.09 -0.69 4.00
C GLY A 190 -1.23 -1.17 3.11
N ASN A 191 -2.19 -0.31 2.75
CA ASN A 191 -3.34 -0.64 1.90
C ASN A 191 -2.97 -1.10 0.47
N THR A 192 -1.71 -0.97 0.05
CA THR A 192 -1.18 -1.58 -1.18
C THR A 192 -0.23 -2.73 -0.85
N VAL A 193 0.68 -2.53 0.12
CA VAL A 193 1.63 -3.55 0.61
C VAL A 193 0.94 -4.88 0.95
N PHE A 194 -0.09 -4.87 1.80
CA PHE A 194 -0.70 -6.12 2.26
C PHE A 194 -1.42 -6.86 1.13
N PRO A 195 -2.22 -6.19 0.26
CA PRO A 195 -2.72 -6.84 -0.94
C PRO A 195 -1.63 -7.44 -1.83
N ILE A 196 -0.46 -6.80 -1.96
CA ILE A 196 0.68 -7.35 -2.75
C ILE A 196 1.17 -8.65 -2.10
N LEU A 197 1.44 -8.63 -0.79
CA LEU A 197 1.94 -9.79 -0.06
C LEU A 197 0.94 -10.96 -0.03
N GLN A 198 -0.36 -10.68 0.02
CA GLN A 198 -1.44 -11.67 -0.01
C GLN A 198 -1.62 -12.29 -1.40
N THR A 199 -1.55 -11.47 -2.46
CA THR A 199 -1.81 -11.91 -3.84
C THR A 199 -0.61 -12.62 -4.45
N ASN A 200 0.61 -12.16 -4.13
CA ASN A 200 1.84 -12.70 -4.66
C ASN A 200 2.48 -13.64 -3.64
N ASN A 201 2.50 -14.94 -3.93
CA ASN A 201 3.09 -15.98 -3.07
C ASN A 201 4.51 -16.40 -3.51
N ASP A 202 5.13 -15.68 -4.45
CA ASP A 202 6.49 -15.98 -4.88
C ASP A 202 7.48 -15.68 -3.73
N PRO A 203 8.28 -16.66 -3.28
CA PRO A 203 9.26 -16.44 -2.22
C PRO A 203 10.42 -15.53 -2.66
N ARG A 204 10.54 -15.22 -3.96
CA ARG A 204 11.55 -14.32 -4.52
C ARG A 204 11.11 -12.85 -4.52
N LEU A 205 9.87 -12.55 -4.17
CA LEU A 205 9.38 -11.20 -3.99
C LEU A 205 9.82 -10.67 -2.61
N PHE A 206 10.35 -9.45 -2.60
CA PHE A 206 10.52 -8.67 -1.37
C PHE A 206 9.95 -7.26 -1.54
N VAL A 207 9.18 -6.80 -0.55
CA VAL A 207 8.52 -5.49 -0.60
C VAL A 207 9.15 -4.56 0.43
N TYR A 208 9.71 -3.46 -0.04
CA TYR A 208 10.04 -2.32 0.81
C TYR A 208 8.84 -1.39 0.84
N CYS A 209 8.58 -0.79 1.99
CA CYS A 209 7.59 0.26 2.08
C CYS A 209 8.07 1.34 3.03
N CYS A 210 7.86 2.59 2.64
CA CYS A 210 8.18 3.71 3.51
C CYS A 210 7.08 4.75 3.54
N ASP A 211 7.00 5.43 4.67
CA ASP A 211 6.17 6.61 4.84
C ASP A 211 6.96 7.64 5.63
N PHE A 212 6.62 8.91 5.41
CA PHE A 212 7.17 10.01 6.19
C PHE A 212 6.68 9.97 7.64
N SER A 213 5.49 9.42 7.87
CA SER A 213 4.90 9.22 9.20
C SER A 213 5.45 7.98 9.89
N SER A 214 6.09 8.18 11.04
CA SER A 214 6.47 7.07 11.93
C SER A 214 5.27 6.29 12.45
N THR A 215 4.14 6.96 12.69
CA THR A 215 2.89 6.30 13.09
C THR A 215 2.36 5.38 11.99
N ALA A 216 2.42 5.80 10.72
CA ALA A 216 2.00 4.94 9.61
C ALA A 216 2.86 3.67 9.53
N VAL A 217 4.17 3.83 9.62
CA VAL A 217 5.13 2.70 9.60
C VAL A 217 4.90 1.77 10.79
N GLU A 218 4.66 2.29 11.99
CA GLU A 218 4.32 1.49 13.17
C GLU A 218 3.04 0.67 12.95
N LEU A 219 2.00 1.26 12.35
CA LEU A 219 0.76 0.54 12.02
C LEU A 219 0.99 -0.57 10.98
N VAL A 220 1.92 -0.39 10.04
CA VAL A 220 2.33 -1.47 9.13
C VAL A 220 3.05 -2.57 9.88
N GLN A 221 4.06 -2.23 10.69
CA GLN A 221 4.90 -3.20 11.40
C GLN A 221 4.13 -4.00 12.47
N THR A 222 3.09 -3.41 13.07
CA THR A 222 2.25 -4.05 14.09
C THR A 222 1.06 -4.83 13.51
N ASN A 223 0.84 -4.74 12.20
CA ASN A 223 -0.21 -5.50 11.52
C ASN A 223 0.09 -7.01 11.59
N SER A 224 -0.94 -7.83 11.85
CA SER A 224 -0.78 -9.29 11.95
C SER A 224 -0.35 -9.96 10.64
N ALA A 225 -0.56 -9.30 9.49
CA ALA A 225 -0.11 -9.76 8.18
C ALA A 225 1.31 -9.29 7.83
N TYR A 226 1.98 -8.53 8.71
CA TYR A 226 3.37 -8.11 8.49
C TYR A 226 4.32 -9.31 8.65
N ASP A 227 5.09 -9.57 7.60
CA ASP A 227 6.09 -10.63 7.56
C ASP A 227 7.47 -10.01 7.25
N PRO A 228 8.35 -9.86 8.26
CA PRO A 228 9.69 -9.30 8.08
C PRO A 228 10.57 -10.09 7.08
N SER A 229 10.23 -11.35 6.76
CA SER A 229 10.96 -12.14 5.78
C SER A 229 10.60 -11.77 4.33
N ARG A 230 9.48 -11.09 4.13
CA ARG A 230 8.95 -10.70 2.81
C ARG A 230 8.78 -9.19 2.65
N CYS A 231 8.83 -8.45 3.74
CA CYS A 231 8.55 -7.03 3.77
C CYS A 231 9.46 -6.28 4.74
N PHE A 232 9.87 -5.07 4.36
CA PHE A 232 10.59 -4.15 5.24
C PHE A 232 9.98 -2.75 5.22
N ALA A 233 9.33 -2.38 6.33
CA ALA A 233 8.74 -1.07 6.53
C ALA A 233 9.70 -0.13 7.27
N PHE A 234 9.92 1.10 6.77
CA PHE A 234 10.84 2.07 7.38
C PHE A 234 10.35 3.52 7.21
N VAL A 235 10.76 4.40 8.11
CA VAL A 235 10.44 5.84 8.03
C VAL A 235 11.41 6.50 7.06
N HIS A 236 10.88 7.24 6.09
CA HIS A 236 11.71 7.96 5.12
C HIS A 236 11.05 9.27 4.71
N ASP A 237 11.85 10.34 4.70
CA ASP A 237 11.46 11.64 4.16
C ASP A 237 12.05 11.75 2.75
N LEU A 238 11.19 11.86 1.75
CA LEU A 238 11.61 11.96 0.35
C LEU A 238 12.39 13.23 0.05
N CYS A 239 12.21 14.28 0.86
CA CYS A 239 12.91 15.55 0.68
C CYS A 239 14.27 15.58 1.38
N ASP A 240 14.68 14.50 2.04
CA ASP A 240 15.94 14.39 2.77
C ASP A 240 17.00 13.67 1.91
N GLU A 241 17.76 14.44 1.13
CA GLU A 241 18.77 13.94 0.19
C GLU A 241 19.94 13.20 0.89
N GLU A 242 20.14 13.43 2.19
CA GLU A 242 21.23 12.80 2.96
C GLU A 242 20.87 11.39 3.45
N LYS A 243 19.58 11.01 3.40
CA LYS A 243 19.13 9.68 3.81
C LYS A 243 19.26 8.67 2.68
N SER A 244 19.99 7.59 2.96
CA SER A 244 20.03 6.42 2.09
C SER A 244 18.80 5.52 2.26
N TYR A 245 18.50 4.76 1.21
CA TYR A 245 17.52 3.68 1.25
C TYR A 245 18.16 2.40 1.80
N PRO A 246 17.40 1.51 2.48
CA PRO A 246 17.89 0.25 3.05
C PRO A 246 18.07 -0.85 1.97
N VAL A 247 18.44 -0.45 0.76
CA VAL A 247 18.57 -1.29 -0.42
C VAL A 247 19.58 -0.63 -1.37
N PRO A 248 20.44 -1.40 -2.07
CA PRO A 248 21.40 -0.83 -3.01
C PRO A 248 20.73 -0.07 -4.16
N GLY A 249 21.43 0.94 -4.69
CA GLY A 249 20.98 1.64 -5.90
C GLY A 249 20.85 0.69 -7.10
N ASN A 250 19.94 1.02 -8.03
CA ASN A 250 19.66 0.25 -9.25
C ASN A 250 19.26 -1.22 -8.98
N SER A 251 18.57 -1.49 -7.87
CA SER A 251 18.24 -2.86 -7.47
C SER A 251 16.76 -3.10 -7.16
N LEU A 252 15.91 -2.10 -7.42
CA LEU A 252 14.46 -2.19 -7.36
C LEU A 252 13.90 -2.44 -8.77
N ASP A 253 12.91 -3.32 -8.88
CA ASP A 253 12.21 -3.60 -10.15
C ASP A 253 11.02 -2.66 -10.36
N VAL A 254 10.33 -2.30 -9.28
CA VAL A 254 9.14 -1.44 -9.31
C VAL A 254 9.17 -0.42 -8.17
N ILE A 255 8.83 0.83 -8.47
CA ILE A 255 8.58 1.87 -7.46
C ILE A 255 7.14 2.35 -7.63
N ILE A 256 6.37 2.31 -6.55
CA ILE A 256 4.96 2.71 -6.49
C ILE A 256 4.88 4.04 -5.73
N LEU A 257 4.31 5.07 -6.37
CA LEU A 257 4.01 6.37 -5.76
C LEU A 257 2.55 6.72 -5.98
N ILE A 258 1.69 6.49 -4.98
CA ILE A 258 0.26 6.80 -5.06
C ILE A 258 -0.06 7.95 -4.11
N PHE A 259 -0.48 9.10 -4.67
CA PHE A 259 -0.77 10.33 -3.92
C PHE A 259 0.40 10.93 -3.12
N VAL A 260 1.64 10.62 -3.51
CA VAL A 260 2.86 11.11 -2.85
C VAL A 260 3.30 12.47 -3.39
N LEU A 261 3.55 12.56 -4.71
CA LEU A 261 4.21 13.72 -5.32
C LEU A 261 3.42 15.02 -5.16
N SER A 262 2.09 14.94 -5.04
CA SER A 262 1.22 16.09 -4.77
C SER A 262 1.41 16.71 -3.38
N ALA A 263 2.04 15.99 -2.46
CA ALA A 263 2.32 16.46 -1.10
C ALA A 263 3.72 17.08 -0.96
N ILE A 264 4.51 17.11 -2.03
CA ILE A 264 5.90 17.60 -2.05
C ILE A 264 5.96 18.90 -2.88
N VAL A 265 6.74 19.87 -2.42
CA VAL A 265 6.99 21.10 -3.18
C VAL A 265 7.75 20.73 -4.46
N PRO A 266 7.31 21.13 -5.67
CA PRO A 266 7.91 20.66 -6.92
C PRO A 266 9.41 20.94 -7.12
N ASP A 267 9.97 21.91 -6.40
CA ASP A 267 11.40 22.28 -6.47
C ASP A 267 12.28 21.45 -5.51
N LYS A 268 11.69 20.50 -4.77
CA LYS A 268 12.36 19.58 -3.87
C LYS A 268 12.49 18.18 -4.47
#